data_AF-A0A6F8XLY3-F1
#
_entry.id   AF-A0A6F8XLY3-F1
#
_cell.length_a   1.000
_cell.length_b   1.000
_cell.length_c   1.000
_cell.angle_alpha   90.00
_cell.angle_beta   90.00
_cell.angle_gamma   90.00
#
_symmetry.space_group_name_H-M   'P 1'
#
loop_
_entity.id
_entity.type
_entity.pdbx_description
1 polymer ?
#
loop_
_entity_poly.entity_id
_entity_poly.type
_entity_poly.pdbx_seq_one_letter_code
_entity_poly.pdbx_strand_id
1 'polypeptide(L)'
;MLMDLTELVAAAVRRPYRCKDCLYAGLVVHIPDALLRRTLAPLVDVIDPVARLRVRFLVDLSDDPEQRVTRTSWRRWLATGRSTGLY
;
A
#
# COMPACT_ATOMS: atom_id res chain seq x y z
N MET A 1 -0.54 -23.54 7.01
CA MET A 1 -0.96 -22.74 5.83
C MET A 1 -0.16 -21.46 5.87
N LEU A 2 0.94 -21.38 5.10
CA LEU A 2 1.77 -20.18 5.02
C LEU A 2 0.97 -19.13 4.24
N MET A 3 0.71 -17.97 4.83
CA MET A 3 0.15 -16.83 4.10
C MET A 3 1.16 -16.35 3.06
N ASP A 4 0.69 -16.10 1.83
CA ASP A 4 1.49 -15.45 0.79
C ASP A 4 1.70 -13.96 1.14
N LEU A 5 2.82 -13.39 0.68
CA LEU A 5 3.17 -11.97 0.85
C LEU A 5 2.07 -11.04 0.35
N THR A 6 1.39 -11.43 -0.73
CA THR A 6 0.29 -10.68 -1.33
C THR A 6 -0.94 -10.63 -0.41
N GLU A 7 -1.29 -11.76 0.20
CA GLU A 7 -2.37 -11.85 1.20
C GLU A 7 -2.05 -11.06 2.46
N LEU A 8 -0.78 -11.06 2.89
CA LEU A 8 -0.32 -10.27 4.03
C LEU A 8 -0.48 -8.77 3.77
N VAL A 9 -0.08 -8.29 2.59
CA VAL A 9 -0.24 -6.89 2.19
C VAL A 9 -1.73 -6.52 2.10
N ALA A 10 -2.55 -7.38 1.49
CA ALA A 10 -4.00 -7.17 1.39
C ALA A 10 -4.68 -7.08 2.77
N ALA A 11 -4.29 -7.96 3.69
CA ALA A 11 -4.78 -7.95 5.07
C ALA A 11 -4.35 -6.67 5.81
N ALA A 12 -3.12 -6.20 5.60
CA ALA A 12 -2.60 -4.98 6.22
C ALA A 12 -3.37 -3.73 5.76
N VAL A 13 -3.69 -3.62 4.47
CA VAL A 13 -4.47 -2.49 3.91
C VAL A 13 -5.81 -2.31 4.63
N ARG A 14 -6.49 -3.42 4.94
CA ARG A 14 -7.83 -3.43 5.57
C ARG A 14 -7.83 -3.23 7.08
N ARG A 15 -6.67 -3.24 7.75
CA ARG A 15 -6.60 -3.17 9.22
C ARG A 15 -6.48 -1.71 9.71
N PRO A 16 -7.17 -1.35 10.81
CA PRO A 16 -7.12 0.01 11.36
C PRO A 16 -5.80 0.34 12.08
N TYR A 17 -4.94 -0.64 12.40
CA TYR A 17 -3.72 -0.43 13.21
C TYR A 17 -2.44 -0.29 12.39
N ARG A 18 -1.72 0.82 12.64
CA ARG A 18 -0.71 1.45 11.76
C ARG A 18 0.77 1.22 12.11
N CYS A 19 1.09 0.52 13.20
CA CYS A 19 2.45 0.54 13.75
C CYS A 19 3.51 -0.17 12.89
N LYS A 20 3.08 -0.93 11.87
CA LYS A 20 3.94 -1.70 10.96
C LYS A 20 3.67 -1.42 9.47
N ASP A 21 2.94 -0.36 9.12
CA ASP A 21 2.61 -0.04 7.70
C ASP A 21 3.88 0.08 6.84
N CYS A 22 4.99 0.60 7.40
CA CYS A 22 6.27 0.66 6.69
C CYS A 22 6.92 -0.71 6.43
N LEU A 23 6.68 -1.72 7.27
CA LEU A 23 7.20 -3.06 7.07
C LEU A 23 6.45 -3.75 5.91
N TYR A 24 5.12 -3.63 5.87
CA TYR A 24 4.32 -4.18 4.78
C TYR A 24 4.55 -3.45 3.46
N ALA A 25 4.69 -2.11 3.52
CA ALA A 25 5.06 -1.34 2.35
C ALA A 25 6.47 -1.73 1.82
N GLY A 26 7.41 -2.03 2.72
CA GLY A 26 8.71 -2.59 2.31
C GLY A 26 8.63 -3.95 1.63
N LEU A 27 7.57 -4.74 1.84
CA LEU A 27 7.39 -6.02 1.16
C LEU A 27 6.86 -5.87 -0.27
N VAL A 28 6.22 -4.73 -0.57
CA VAL A 28 5.61 -4.48 -1.88
C VAL A 28 6.64 -4.51 -3.01
N VAL A 29 7.85 -4.04 -2.77
CA VAL A 29 8.95 -4.05 -3.76
C VAL A 29 9.39 -5.46 -4.18
N HIS A 30 9.00 -6.48 -3.42
CA HIS A 30 9.31 -7.88 -3.71
C HIS A 30 8.16 -8.63 -4.40
N ILE A 31 7.00 -8.00 -4.57
CA ILE A 31 5.84 -8.61 -5.20
C ILE A 31 5.84 -8.19 -6.68
N PRO A 32 5.69 -9.13 -7.64
CA PRO A 32 5.52 -8.78 -9.04
C PRO A 32 4.36 -7.80 -9.24
N ASP A 33 4.59 -6.70 -9.95
CA ASP A 33 3.64 -5.59 -10.12
C ASP A 33 2.24 -6.07 -10.56
N ALA A 34 2.17 -6.97 -11.54
CA ALA A 34 0.90 -7.53 -12.02
C ALA A 34 0.13 -8.28 -10.91
N LEU A 35 0.83 -9.01 -10.04
CA LEU A 35 0.23 -9.76 -8.95
C LEU A 35 -0.23 -8.82 -7.82
N LEU A 36 0.56 -7.79 -7.53
CA LEU A 36 0.21 -6.74 -6.57
C LEU A 36 -1.06 -6.00 -7.01
N ARG A 37 -1.09 -5.50 -8.25
CA ARG A 37 -2.24 -4.76 -8.80
C ARG A 37 -3.50 -5.60 -8.81
N ARG A 38 -3.41 -6.87 -9.23
CA ARG A 38 -4.56 -7.80 -9.20
C ARG A 38 -5.10 -8.00 -7.79
N THR A 39 -4.21 -8.06 -6.80
CA THR A 39 -4.58 -8.28 -5.39
C THR A 39 -5.17 -7.02 -4.75
N LEU A 40 -4.65 -5.84 -5.10
CA LEU A 40 -5.08 -4.56 -4.51
C LEU A 40 -6.28 -3.92 -5.23
N ALA A 41 -6.52 -4.22 -6.51
CA ALA A 41 -7.62 -3.63 -7.28
C ALA A 41 -8.99 -3.79 -6.62
N PRO A 42 -9.38 -4.97 -6.08
CA PRO A 42 -10.66 -5.13 -5.38
C PRO A 42 -10.76 -4.34 -4.06
N LEU A 43 -9.63 -3.85 -3.53
CA LEU A 43 -9.58 -3.11 -2.27
C LEU A 43 -9.81 -1.61 -2.46
N VAL A 44 -9.79 -1.12 -3.71
CA VAL A 44 -10.04 0.30 -4.05
C VAL A 44 -11.51 0.67 -3.85
N ASP A 45 -12.41 -0.29 -4.07
CA ASP A 45 -13.86 -0.15 -3.88
C ASP A 45 -14.30 -0.23 -2.41
N VAL A 46 -13.36 -0.42 -1.48
CA VAL A 46 -13.66 -0.43 -0.05
C VAL A 46 -14.09 0.97 0.38
N ILE A 47 -15.20 1.04 1.13
CA ILE A 47 -15.83 2.27 1.62
C ILE A 47 -14.90 3.10 2.53
N ASP A 48 -13.79 2.52 3.01
CA ASP A 48 -12.80 3.19 3.84
C ASP A 48 -11.85 4.07 3.00
N PRO A 49 -11.94 5.42 3.10
CA PRO A 49 -11.07 6.33 2.36
C PRO A 49 -9.59 6.16 2.69
N VAL A 50 -9.26 5.71 3.91
CA VAL A 50 -7.87 5.47 4.33
C VAL A 50 -7.32 4.21 3.65
N ALA A 51 -8.12 3.16 3.52
CA ALA A 51 -7.75 1.96 2.79
C ALA A 51 -7.43 2.29 1.31
N ARG A 52 -8.23 3.16 0.69
CA ARG A 52 -7.98 3.63 -0.69
C ARG A 52 -6.65 4.37 -0.82
N LEU A 53 -6.36 5.29 0.09
CA LEU A 53 -5.07 6.01 0.11
C LEU A 53 -3.89 5.05 0.29
N ARG A 54 -4.06 4.00 1.11
CA ARG A 54 -3.03 2.96 1.30
C ARG A 54 -2.79 2.16 0.03
N VAL A 55 -3.85 1.71 -0.65
CA VAL A 55 -3.71 1.02 -1.94
C VAL A 55 -2.93 1.90 -2.92
N ARG A 56 -3.30 3.18 -3.04
CA ARG A 56 -2.62 4.11 -3.95
C ARG A 56 -1.14 4.27 -3.60
N PHE A 57 -0.81 4.45 -2.31
CA PHE A 57 0.57 4.54 -1.86
C PHE A 57 1.39 3.29 -2.21
N LEU A 58 0.82 2.09 -2.03
CA LEU A 58 1.53 0.85 -2.33
C LEU A 58 1.76 0.68 -3.84
N VAL A 59 0.80 1.10 -4.68
CA VAL A 59 0.97 1.11 -6.15
C VAL A 59 2.04 2.13 -6.57
N ASP A 60 2.00 3.35 -6.04
CA ASP A 60 3.02 4.36 -6.36
C ASP A 60 4.42 3.92 -5.89
N LEU A 61 4.50 3.11 -4.83
CA LEU A 61 5.76 2.55 -4.33
C LEU A 61 6.26 1.38 -5.20
N SER A 62 5.39 0.55 -5.76
CA SER A 62 5.82 -0.51 -6.69
C SER A 62 6.36 0.06 -8.00
N ASP A 63 5.94 1.27 -8.38
CA ASP A 63 6.46 1.99 -9.54
C ASP A 63 7.89 2.54 -9.32
N ASP A 64 8.36 2.64 -8.07
CA ASP A 64 9.70 3.10 -7.68
C ASP A 64 10.33 2.18 -6.61
N PRO A 65 10.77 0.96 -6.99
CA PRO A 65 11.24 -0.06 -6.05
C PRO A 65 12.57 0.27 -5.36
N GLU A 66 13.35 1.23 -5.88
CA GLU A 66 14.59 1.70 -5.25
C GLU A 66 14.32 2.63 -4.06
N GLN A 67 13.09 3.14 -3.94
CA GLN A 67 12.71 4.03 -2.86
C GLN A 67 12.66 3.31 -1.51
N ARG A 68 13.61 3.65 -0.63
CA ARG A 68 13.64 3.12 0.72
C ARG A 68 12.40 3.55 1.52
N VAL A 69 11.57 2.57 1.89
CA VAL A 69 10.41 2.80 2.73
C VAL A 69 10.84 3.05 4.18
N THR A 70 10.37 4.15 4.74
CA THR A 70 10.61 4.54 6.13
C THR A 70 9.29 4.84 6.83
N ARG A 71 9.32 5.02 8.16
CA ARG A 71 8.15 5.42 8.95
C ARG A 71 7.56 6.76 8.50
N THR A 72 8.33 7.60 7.82
CA THR A 72 7.89 8.91 7.31
C THR A 72 7.45 8.89 5.85
N SER A 73 7.74 7.82 5.09
CA SER A 73 7.39 7.72 3.66
C SER A 73 5.90 7.92 3.41
N TRP A 74 5.04 7.33 4.24
CA TRP A 74 3.58 7.53 4.16
C TRP A 74 3.18 8.99 4.35
N ARG A 75 3.67 9.66 5.41
CA ARG A 75 3.35 11.07 5.66
C ARG A 75 3.88 11.98 4.55
N ARG A 76 5.08 11.70 4.05
CA ARG A 76 5.67 12.43 2.92
C ARG A 76 4.82 12.26 1.68
N TRP A 77 4.42 11.02 1.37
CA TRP A 77 3.53 10.73 0.25
C TRP A 77 2.19 11.46 0.36
N LEU A 78 1.56 11.46 1.56
CA LEU A 78 0.34 12.22 1.81
C LEU A 78 0.49 13.73 1.55
N ALA A 79 1.68 14.30 1.77
CA ALA A 79 1.95 15.71 1.52
C ALA A 79 2.20 16.04 0.03
N THR A 80 2.36 15.04 -0.84
CA THR A 80 2.66 15.26 -2.27
C THR A 80 1.44 15.60 -3.14
N GLY A 81 0.24 15.71 -2.57
CA GLY A 81 -0.99 15.97 -3.32
C GLY A 81 -1.49 14.78 -4.17
N ARG A 82 -0.68 13.72 -4.32
CA ARG A 82 -1.09 12.42 -4.90
C ARG A 82 -2.17 11.71 -4.08
N SER A 83 -2.32 12.11 -2.82
CA SER A 83 -3.41 11.75 -1.91
C SER A 83 -4.72 12.48 -2.20
N THR A 84 -4.68 13.58 -2.96
CA THR A 84 -5.80 14.53 -3.14
C THR A 84 -6.59 14.30 -4.42
N GLY A 85 -6.28 13.27 -5.22
CA GLY A 85 -6.95 12.99 -6.51
C GLY A 85 -8.43 12.54 -6.44
N LEU A 86 -9.13 12.77 -5.32
CA LEU A 86 -10.52 12.41 -5.09
C LEU A 86 -11.21 13.46 -4.20
N TYR A 87 -11.35 14.68 -4.72
CA TYR A 87 -12.44 15.60 -4.40
C TYR A 87 -12.87 16.30 -5.68
#